data_AF-A0A2N8LWW9-F1
#
_entry.id   AF-A0A2N8LWW9-F1
#
_cell.length_a   1.000
_cell.length_b   1.000
_cell.length_c   1.000
_cell.angle_alpha   90.00
_cell.angle_beta   90.00
_cell.angle_gamma   90.00
#
_symmetry.space_group_name_H-M   'P 1'
#
loop_
_entity.id
_entity.type
_entity.pdbx_description
1 polymer ?
#
loop_
_entity_poly.entity_id
_entity_poly.type
_entity_poly.pdbx_seq_one_letter_code
_entity_poly.pdbx_strand_id
1 'polypeptide(L)'
;MARAKKAAAKKTAARKPAAKKAAAPKAPALPKSVSNAEGKVKLQQKAVDQAQKKVAQVEGKLGKHRTKLETENGKLTKLRADTAAKRDKAKAKPTAAAKRAVDTARGKMNTLRLKLQDLRGETKVMRAEIQAAKKVVAREVKKLRTAERNLKAKLRDHERKLAKKAKADQKKAEQKAKAAAKRAAAKAKRVAKKSAAPKRKTAAKKAATRKAPAKKKAAAKKAAPKKAATRKAPAKKAARKRAPAKKKTS
;
A
#
# COMPACT_ATOMS: atom_id res chain seq x y z
N MET A 1 0.00 67.68 -36.69
CA MET A 1 0.87 68.25 -35.63
C MET A 1 1.70 67.10 -35.04
N ALA A 2 2.97 66.94 -35.44
CA ALA A 2 4.15 67.55 -34.81
C ALA A 2 4.33 67.11 -33.34
N ARG A 3 5.27 66.19 -33.07
CA ARG A 3 6.51 66.36 -32.27
C ARG A 3 6.26 66.57 -30.76
N ALA A 4 7.03 66.06 -29.80
CA ALA A 4 8.19 65.18 -29.71
C ALA A 4 8.58 65.08 -28.21
N LYS A 5 9.48 64.12 -27.90
CA LYS A 5 10.45 64.12 -26.77
C LYS A 5 9.84 63.94 -25.36
N LYS A 6 10.44 63.12 -24.47
CA LYS A 6 11.86 63.14 -24.08
C LYS A 6 12.30 61.82 -23.43
N ALA A 7 13.52 61.40 -23.73
CA ALA A 7 14.22 60.22 -23.23
C ALA A 7 14.77 60.40 -21.81
N ALA A 8 14.99 59.29 -21.08
CA ALA A 8 16.11 59.13 -20.14
C ALA A 8 16.39 57.65 -19.78
N ALA A 9 17.43 57.12 -20.42
CA ALA A 9 18.49 56.25 -19.91
C ALA A 9 18.24 55.14 -18.85
N LYS A 10 18.54 53.91 -19.30
CA LYS A 10 19.07 52.75 -18.58
C LYS A 10 19.80 53.04 -17.24
N LYS A 11 19.45 52.27 -16.20
CA LYS A 11 20.45 51.64 -15.31
C LYS A 11 20.15 50.15 -15.13
N THR A 12 20.99 49.34 -15.76
CA THR A 12 21.23 47.93 -15.48
C THR A 12 21.76 47.77 -14.06
N ALA A 13 20.92 47.26 -13.15
CA ALA A 13 21.37 46.71 -11.88
C ALA A 13 21.33 45.17 -11.99
N ALA A 14 22.52 44.58 -12.02
CA ALA A 14 22.74 43.15 -12.05
C ALA A 14 22.02 42.46 -10.86
N ARG A 15 20.87 41.85 -11.11
CA ARG A 15 20.26 40.91 -10.18
C ARG A 15 21.14 39.67 -10.14
N LYS A 16 21.98 39.58 -9.09
CA LYS A 16 22.69 38.36 -8.69
C LYS A 16 21.75 37.16 -8.83
N PRO A 17 22.13 36.06 -9.52
CA PRO A 17 21.35 34.84 -9.45
C PRO A 17 21.40 34.35 -8.01
N ALA A 18 20.24 34.31 -7.36
CA ALA A 18 20.09 33.67 -6.07
C ALA A 18 20.69 32.27 -6.16
N ALA A 19 21.68 32.00 -5.31
CA ALA A 19 22.32 30.70 -5.22
C ALA A 19 21.23 29.64 -5.18
N LYS A 20 21.17 28.79 -6.21
CA LYS A 20 20.30 27.61 -6.21
C LYS A 20 20.67 26.82 -4.96
N LYS A 21 19.86 26.96 -3.92
CA LYS A 21 19.88 26.10 -2.74
C LYS A 21 19.89 24.68 -3.29
N ALA A 22 21.01 23.98 -3.08
CA ALA A 22 21.14 22.60 -3.50
C ALA A 22 19.93 21.87 -2.95
N ALA A 23 19.03 21.46 -3.84
CA ALA A 23 17.90 20.63 -3.45
C ALA A 23 18.52 19.43 -2.75
N ALA A 24 18.18 19.26 -1.46
CA ALA A 24 18.53 18.06 -0.72
C ALA A 24 18.27 16.86 -1.63
N PRO A 25 19.21 15.91 -1.74
CA PRO A 25 19.06 14.78 -2.65
C PRO A 25 17.70 14.16 -2.34
N LYS A 26 16.74 14.33 -3.25
CA LYS A 26 15.40 13.77 -3.10
C LYS A 26 15.63 12.31 -2.80
N ALA A 27 15.21 11.87 -1.61
CA ALA A 27 15.22 10.47 -1.23
C ALA A 27 14.70 9.68 -2.44
N PRO A 28 15.42 8.63 -2.89
CA PRO A 28 15.06 7.92 -4.11
C PRO A 28 13.60 7.52 -3.98
N ALA A 29 12.75 8.14 -4.82
CA ALA A 29 11.31 7.95 -4.74
C ALA A 29 11.04 6.45 -4.73
N LEU A 30 10.27 5.99 -3.74
CA LEU A 30 9.94 4.58 -3.60
C LEU A 30 9.42 4.07 -4.95
N PRO A 31 9.86 2.89 -5.40
CA PRO A 31 9.47 2.39 -6.71
C PRO A 31 7.94 2.29 -6.72
N LYS A 32 7.32 2.60 -7.87
CA LYS A 32 5.86 2.57 -8.05
C LYS A 32 5.22 1.28 -7.51
N SER A 33 5.93 0.16 -7.59
CA SER A 33 5.50 -1.13 -7.03
C SER A 33 5.29 -1.12 -5.51
N VAL A 34 6.18 -0.46 -4.76
CA VAL A 34 6.11 -0.30 -3.29
C VAL A 34 4.98 0.67 -2.95
N SER A 35 4.94 1.84 -3.60
CA SER A 35 3.88 2.84 -3.38
C SER A 35 2.47 2.26 -3.65
N ASN A 36 2.31 1.47 -4.71
CA ASN A 36 1.05 0.78 -5.00
C ASN A 36 0.69 -0.27 -3.93
N ALA A 37 1.68 -0.94 -3.35
CA ALA A 37 1.45 -1.90 -2.26
C ALA A 37 1.05 -1.20 -0.96
N GLU A 38 1.66 -0.06 -0.64
CA GLU A 38 1.26 0.78 0.50
C GLU A 38 -0.17 1.28 0.34
N GLY A 39 -0.55 1.74 -0.87
CA GLY A 39 -1.93 2.12 -1.18
C GLY A 39 -2.92 0.97 -0.93
N LYS A 40 -2.55 -0.26 -1.30
CA LYS A 40 -3.38 -1.45 -1.04
C LYS A 40 -3.51 -1.76 0.45
N VAL A 41 -2.43 -1.64 1.23
CA VAL A 41 -2.48 -1.80 2.70
C VAL A 41 -3.41 -0.77 3.31
N LYS A 42 -3.29 0.51 2.93
CA LYS A 42 -4.17 1.58 3.42
C LYS A 42 -5.64 1.34 3.09
N LEU A 43 -5.94 0.85 1.89
CA LEU A 43 -7.31 0.54 1.47
C LEU A 43 -7.89 -0.63 2.29
N GLN A 44 -7.09 -1.67 2.54
CA GLN A 44 -7.54 -2.80 3.37
C GLN A 44 -7.66 -2.44 4.84
N GLN A 45 -6.82 -1.55 5.36
CA GLN A 45 -6.96 -1.02 6.73
C GLN A 45 -8.31 -0.32 6.88
N LYS A 46 -8.65 0.57 5.94
CA LYS A 46 -9.98 1.24 5.94
C LYS A 46 -11.14 0.23 5.90
N ALA A 47 -11.00 -0.86 5.16
CA ALA A 47 -12.03 -1.91 5.11
C ALA A 47 -12.17 -2.65 6.46
N VAL A 48 -11.05 -2.94 7.13
CA VAL A 48 -11.04 -3.51 8.48
C VAL A 48 -11.70 -2.55 9.47
N ASP A 49 -11.33 -1.27 9.45
CA ASP A 49 -11.88 -0.27 10.36
C ASP A 49 -13.40 -0.10 10.18
N GLN A 50 -13.87 -0.09 8.93
CA GLN A 50 -15.31 -0.06 8.62
C GLN A 50 -16.04 -1.31 9.11
N ALA A 51 -15.44 -2.49 8.94
CA ALA A 51 -16.03 -3.74 9.43
C ALA A 51 -16.08 -3.77 10.97
N GLN A 52 -15.05 -3.27 11.65
CA GLN A 52 -15.01 -3.15 13.11
C GLN A 52 -16.06 -2.16 13.63
N LYS A 53 -16.26 -1.02 12.97
CA LYS A 53 -17.33 -0.06 13.31
C LYS A 53 -18.72 -0.70 13.28
N LYS A 54 -18.99 -1.57 12.29
CA LYS A 54 -20.26 -2.32 12.22
C LYS A 54 -20.42 -3.27 13.40
N VAL A 55 -19.35 -3.98 13.81
CA VAL A 55 -19.38 -4.83 15.01
C VAL A 55 -19.73 -4.01 16.24
N ALA A 56 -19.04 -2.88 16.45
CA ALA A 56 -19.29 -2.00 17.59
C ALA A 56 -20.72 -1.44 17.61
N GLN A 57 -21.27 -1.11 16.44
CA GLN A 57 -22.66 -0.65 16.33
C GLN A 57 -23.67 -1.72 16.77
N VAL A 58 -23.50 -2.97 16.36
CA VAL A 58 -24.40 -4.07 16.75
C VAL A 58 -24.19 -4.45 18.22
N GLU A 59 -22.95 -4.42 18.73
CA GLU A 59 -22.66 -4.63 20.15
C GLU A 59 -23.31 -3.56 21.04
N GLY A 60 -23.28 -2.29 20.61
CA GLY A 60 -23.97 -1.20 21.29
C GLY A 60 -25.50 -1.37 21.31
N LYS A 61 -26.10 -1.84 20.20
CA LYS A 61 -27.53 -2.19 20.17
C LYS A 61 -27.84 -3.33 21.14
N LEU A 62 -27.04 -4.41 21.11
CA LEU A 62 -27.21 -5.54 22.01
C LEU A 62 -27.13 -5.14 23.48
N GLY A 63 -26.22 -4.22 23.84
CA GLY A 63 -26.15 -3.64 25.19
C GLY A 63 -27.48 -3.00 25.63
N LYS A 64 -28.08 -2.18 24.76
CA LYS A 64 -29.39 -1.55 25.03
C LYS A 64 -30.53 -2.55 25.15
N HIS A 65 -30.53 -3.64 24.38
CA HIS A 65 -31.56 -4.68 24.52
C HIS A 65 -31.38 -5.50 25.80
N ARG A 66 -30.14 -5.74 26.25
CA ARG A 66 -29.87 -6.41 27.54
C ARG A 66 -30.44 -5.62 28.72
N THR A 67 -30.17 -4.31 28.78
CA THR A 67 -30.68 -3.47 29.87
C THR A 67 -32.22 -3.38 29.87
N LYS A 68 -32.84 -3.31 28.68
CA LYS A 68 -34.31 -3.41 28.55
C LYS A 68 -34.84 -4.75 29.05
N LEU A 69 -34.19 -5.85 28.68
CA LEU A 69 -34.58 -7.20 29.09
C LEU A 69 -34.50 -7.34 30.62
N GLU A 70 -33.43 -6.87 31.25
CA GLU A 70 -33.27 -6.88 32.70
C GLU A 70 -34.36 -6.05 33.40
N THR A 71 -34.66 -4.86 32.87
CA THR A 71 -35.70 -3.97 33.40
C THR A 71 -37.09 -4.62 33.34
N GLU A 72 -37.47 -5.15 32.17
CA GLU A 72 -38.77 -5.82 31.99
C GLU A 72 -38.86 -7.12 32.79
N ASN A 73 -37.74 -7.85 32.96
CA ASN A 73 -37.72 -9.06 33.78
C ASN A 73 -37.86 -8.72 35.27
N GLY A 74 -37.28 -7.62 35.74
CA GLY A 74 -37.51 -7.08 37.09
C GLY A 74 -38.98 -6.75 37.34
N LYS A 75 -39.65 -6.08 36.39
CA LYS A 75 -41.10 -5.82 36.45
C LYS A 75 -41.91 -7.12 36.49
N LEU A 76 -41.52 -8.10 35.68
CA LEU A 76 -42.16 -9.41 35.62
C LEU A 76 -42.09 -10.14 36.97
N THR A 77 -40.94 -10.07 37.64
CA THR A 77 -40.75 -10.68 38.97
C THR A 77 -41.61 -10.01 40.04
N LYS A 78 -41.68 -8.68 40.07
CA LYS A 78 -42.56 -7.95 40.99
C LYS A 78 -44.04 -8.32 40.77
N LEU A 79 -44.49 -8.31 39.52
CA LEU A 79 -45.87 -8.69 39.19
C LEU A 79 -46.20 -10.15 39.51
N ARG A 80 -45.23 -11.07 39.43
CA ARG A 80 -45.43 -12.46 39.89
C ARG A 80 -45.74 -12.52 41.39
N ALA A 81 -44.97 -11.78 42.21
CA ALA A 81 -45.19 -11.71 43.65
C ALA A 81 -46.56 -11.08 43.98
N ASP A 82 -46.89 -9.95 43.36
CA ASP A 82 -48.19 -9.29 43.56
C ASP A 82 -49.37 -10.19 43.14
N THR A 83 -49.21 -10.93 42.03
CA THR A 83 -50.24 -11.86 41.56
C THR A 83 -50.40 -13.04 42.50
N ALA A 84 -49.31 -13.54 43.10
CA ALA A 84 -49.36 -14.58 44.12
C ALA A 84 -50.12 -14.08 45.36
N ALA A 85 -49.76 -12.91 45.90
CA ALA A 85 -50.46 -12.32 47.04
C ALA A 85 -51.96 -12.09 46.78
N LYS A 86 -52.32 -11.60 45.57
CA LYS A 86 -53.74 -11.45 45.17
C LYS A 86 -54.46 -12.80 45.07
N ARG A 87 -53.78 -13.83 44.58
CA ARG A 87 -54.32 -15.19 44.49
C ARG A 87 -54.59 -15.75 45.88
N ASP A 88 -53.67 -15.57 46.82
CA ASP A 88 -53.83 -16.08 48.18
C ASP A 88 -54.97 -15.37 48.92
N LYS A 89 -55.10 -14.04 48.74
CA LYS A 89 -56.27 -13.29 49.23
C LYS A 89 -57.58 -13.79 48.62
N ALA A 90 -57.61 -14.06 47.30
CA ALA A 90 -58.79 -14.57 46.62
C ALA A 90 -59.15 -16.01 47.04
N LYS A 91 -58.16 -16.83 47.45
CA LYS A 91 -58.41 -18.15 48.03
C LYS A 91 -59.02 -18.05 49.43
N ALA A 92 -58.50 -17.15 50.26
CA ALA A 92 -58.99 -16.96 51.62
C ALA A 92 -60.41 -16.34 51.66
N LYS A 93 -60.70 -15.39 50.77
CA LYS A 93 -62.01 -14.74 50.66
C LYS A 93 -62.42 -14.64 49.18
N PRO A 94 -63.18 -15.61 48.64
CA PRO A 94 -63.44 -15.74 47.20
C PRO A 94 -64.54 -14.80 46.70
N THR A 95 -64.33 -13.48 46.80
CA THR A 95 -65.23 -12.48 46.24
C THR A 95 -65.05 -12.34 44.73
N ALA A 96 -66.11 -11.93 44.01
CA ALA A 96 -66.04 -11.68 42.57
C ALA A 96 -64.99 -10.62 42.21
N ALA A 97 -64.84 -9.59 43.06
CA ALA A 97 -63.81 -8.56 42.91
C ALA A 97 -62.39 -9.14 43.03
N ALA A 98 -62.14 -10.02 44.00
CA ALA A 98 -60.83 -10.66 44.18
C ALA A 98 -60.45 -11.54 42.98
N LYS A 99 -61.41 -12.31 42.43
CA LYS A 99 -61.20 -13.12 41.22
C LYS A 99 -60.84 -12.25 40.01
N ARG A 100 -61.62 -11.19 39.75
CA ARG A 100 -61.33 -10.22 38.66
C ARG A 100 -59.96 -9.55 38.79
N ALA A 101 -59.52 -9.25 40.02
CA ALA A 101 -58.21 -8.66 40.27
C ALA A 101 -57.05 -9.63 39.95
N VAL A 102 -57.23 -10.93 40.21
CA VAL A 102 -56.26 -11.98 39.83
C VAL A 102 -56.20 -12.12 38.31
N ASP A 103 -57.33 -12.15 37.62
CA ASP A 103 -57.37 -12.30 36.15
C ASP A 103 -56.75 -11.08 35.45
N THR A 104 -57.04 -9.88 35.93
CA THR A 104 -56.38 -8.65 35.46
C THR A 104 -54.87 -8.70 35.65
N ALA A 105 -54.40 -9.20 36.81
CA ALA A 105 -52.96 -9.35 37.08
C ALA A 105 -52.30 -10.40 36.17
N ARG A 106 -52.99 -11.53 35.90
CA ARG A 106 -52.56 -12.56 34.94
C ARG A 106 -52.45 -12.00 33.52
N GLY A 107 -53.40 -11.17 33.09
CA GLY A 107 -53.36 -10.48 31.80
C GLY A 107 -52.10 -9.62 31.65
N LYS A 108 -51.83 -8.75 32.64
CA LYS A 108 -50.61 -7.91 32.68
C LYS A 108 -49.33 -8.75 32.65
N MET A 109 -49.30 -9.85 33.40
CA MET A 109 -48.20 -10.83 33.39
C MET A 109 -47.96 -11.42 32.00
N ASN A 110 -49.03 -11.79 31.27
CA ASN A 110 -48.90 -12.38 29.95
C ASN A 110 -48.34 -11.37 28.93
N THR A 111 -48.84 -10.13 28.95
CA THR A 111 -48.31 -9.06 28.09
C THR A 111 -46.81 -8.84 28.31
N LEU A 112 -46.34 -8.82 29.55
CA LEU A 112 -44.90 -8.68 29.82
C LEU A 112 -44.08 -9.91 29.43
N ARG A 113 -44.64 -11.13 29.53
CA ARG A 113 -43.97 -12.34 29.04
C ARG A 113 -43.74 -12.29 27.53
N LEU A 114 -44.75 -11.85 26.76
CA LEU A 114 -44.62 -11.68 25.32
C LEU A 114 -43.53 -10.66 24.97
N LYS A 115 -43.55 -9.47 25.61
CA LYS A 115 -42.48 -8.46 25.43
C LYS A 115 -41.09 -9.01 25.73
N LEU A 116 -40.93 -9.81 26.78
CA LEU A 116 -39.65 -10.44 27.12
C LEU A 116 -39.25 -11.52 26.12
N GLN A 117 -40.20 -12.25 25.55
CA GLN A 117 -39.93 -13.22 24.49
C GLN A 117 -39.43 -12.50 23.23
N ASP A 118 -40.06 -11.39 22.83
CA ASP A 118 -39.64 -10.58 21.69
C ASP A 118 -38.22 -10.04 21.90
N LEU A 119 -37.95 -9.43 23.06
CA LEU A 119 -36.61 -8.92 23.42
C LEU A 119 -35.54 -10.02 23.42
N ARG A 120 -35.88 -11.23 23.86
CA ARG A 120 -34.97 -12.40 23.82
C ARG A 120 -34.73 -12.86 22.39
N GLY A 121 -35.77 -12.87 21.55
CA GLY A 121 -35.69 -13.17 20.12
C GLY A 121 -34.77 -12.19 19.40
N GLU A 122 -34.99 -10.90 19.56
CA GLU A 122 -34.14 -9.83 19.01
C GLU A 122 -32.69 -9.96 19.49
N THR A 123 -32.49 -10.22 20.78
CA THR A 123 -31.14 -10.42 21.35
C THR A 123 -30.42 -11.60 20.68
N LYS A 124 -31.13 -12.69 20.37
CA LYS A 124 -30.57 -13.85 19.67
C LYS A 124 -30.16 -13.49 18.24
N VAL A 125 -31.00 -12.74 17.52
CA VAL A 125 -30.69 -12.24 16.17
C VAL A 125 -29.45 -11.34 16.21
N MET A 126 -29.40 -10.37 17.13
CA MET A 126 -28.23 -9.49 17.28
C MET A 126 -26.94 -10.24 17.61
N ARG A 127 -26.99 -11.30 18.43
CA ARG A 127 -25.80 -12.15 18.66
C ARG A 127 -25.32 -12.84 17.39
N ALA A 128 -26.25 -13.34 16.57
CA ALA A 128 -25.91 -13.94 15.28
C ALA A 128 -25.30 -12.90 14.31
N GLU A 129 -25.85 -11.69 14.28
CA GLU A 129 -25.31 -10.58 13.50
C GLU A 129 -23.89 -10.20 13.93
N ILE A 130 -23.60 -10.15 15.24
CA ILE A 130 -22.25 -9.89 15.76
C ILE A 130 -21.28 -10.98 15.29
N GLN A 131 -21.67 -12.25 15.35
CA GLN A 131 -20.82 -13.34 14.88
C GLN A 131 -20.56 -13.26 13.37
N ALA A 132 -21.58 -12.96 12.57
CA ALA A 132 -21.43 -12.76 11.14
C ALA A 132 -20.50 -11.58 10.83
N ALA A 133 -20.68 -10.45 11.51
CA ALA A 133 -19.83 -9.27 11.37
C ALA A 133 -18.37 -9.55 11.78
N LYS A 134 -18.14 -10.30 12.87
CA LYS A 134 -16.80 -10.74 13.28
C LYS A 134 -16.12 -11.63 12.24
N LYS A 135 -16.88 -12.51 11.56
CA LYS A 135 -16.36 -13.29 10.42
C LYS A 135 -15.95 -12.41 9.25
N VAL A 136 -16.67 -11.31 8.98
CA VAL A 136 -16.28 -10.33 7.95
C VAL A 136 -14.98 -9.62 8.35
N VAL A 137 -14.87 -9.16 9.60
CA VAL A 137 -13.62 -8.56 10.12
C VAL A 137 -12.45 -9.51 9.94
N ALA A 138 -12.61 -10.80 10.30
CA ALA A 138 -11.56 -11.80 10.14
C ALA A 138 -11.12 -11.96 8.66
N ARG A 139 -12.07 -11.93 7.71
CA ARG A 139 -11.77 -11.98 6.27
C ARG A 139 -10.99 -10.76 5.80
N GLU A 140 -11.38 -9.56 6.23
CA GLU A 140 -10.69 -8.32 5.88
C GLU A 140 -9.28 -8.24 6.52
N VAL A 141 -9.13 -8.68 7.77
CA VAL A 141 -7.82 -8.79 8.43
C VAL A 141 -6.91 -9.78 7.72
N LYS A 142 -7.45 -10.92 7.22
CA LYS A 142 -6.67 -11.86 6.42
C LYS A 142 -6.19 -11.22 5.12
N LYS A 143 -7.04 -10.44 4.44
CA LYS A 143 -6.64 -9.67 3.26
C LYS A 143 -5.53 -8.67 3.63
N LEU A 144 -5.72 -7.90 4.69
CA LEU A 144 -4.75 -6.91 5.20
C LEU A 144 -3.38 -7.53 5.41
N ARG A 145 -3.30 -8.65 6.13
CA ARG A 145 -2.05 -9.40 6.34
C ARG A 145 -1.38 -9.82 5.05
N THR A 146 -2.15 -10.22 4.03
CA THR A 146 -1.56 -10.54 2.71
C THR A 146 -1.01 -9.31 1.99
N ALA A 147 -1.67 -8.15 2.09
CA ALA A 147 -1.15 -6.91 1.51
C ALA A 147 0.11 -6.43 2.24
N GLU A 148 0.16 -6.55 3.57
CA GLU A 148 1.35 -6.22 4.37
C GLU A 148 2.54 -7.11 4.01
N ARG A 149 2.32 -8.43 3.87
CA ARG A 149 3.36 -9.36 3.41
C ARG A 149 3.88 -9.00 2.02
N ASN A 150 2.99 -8.64 1.10
CA ASN A 150 3.37 -8.19 -0.25
C ASN A 150 4.18 -6.88 -0.21
N LEU A 151 3.76 -5.92 0.62
CA LEU A 151 4.49 -4.67 0.82
C LEU A 151 5.91 -4.96 1.35
N LYS A 152 6.02 -5.80 2.39
CA LYS A 152 7.30 -6.20 2.99
C LYS A 152 8.22 -6.89 1.99
N ALA A 153 7.68 -7.77 1.14
CA ALA A 153 8.44 -8.42 0.08
C ALA A 153 9.01 -7.39 -0.91
N LYS A 154 8.18 -6.45 -1.37
CA LYS A 154 8.59 -5.40 -2.32
C LYS A 154 9.62 -4.43 -1.73
N LEU A 155 9.52 -4.11 -0.44
CA LEU A 155 10.51 -3.31 0.27
C LEU A 155 11.85 -4.05 0.33
N ARG A 156 11.86 -5.33 0.72
CA ARG A 156 13.08 -6.16 0.71
C ARG A 156 13.70 -6.28 -0.67
N ASP A 157 12.91 -6.44 -1.73
CA ASP A 157 13.42 -6.51 -3.09
C ASP A 157 14.02 -5.18 -3.55
N HIS A 158 13.42 -4.06 -3.14
CA HIS A 158 13.96 -2.73 -3.40
C HIS A 158 15.29 -2.52 -2.68
N GLU A 159 15.36 -2.87 -1.39
CA GLU A 159 16.58 -2.81 -0.58
C GLU A 159 17.69 -3.70 -1.17
N ARG A 160 17.38 -4.94 -1.57
CA ARG A 160 18.34 -5.84 -2.23
C ARG A 160 18.85 -5.25 -3.55
N LYS A 161 18.00 -4.59 -4.33
CA LYS A 161 18.41 -3.92 -5.57
C LYS A 161 19.32 -2.73 -5.29
N LEU A 162 19.02 -1.92 -4.27
CA LEU A 162 19.88 -0.81 -3.85
C LEU A 162 21.23 -1.32 -3.33
N ALA A 163 21.24 -2.38 -2.52
CA ALA A 163 22.47 -2.99 -2.02
C ALA A 163 23.34 -3.57 -3.14
N LYS A 164 22.72 -4.22 -4.15
CA LYS A 164 23.45 -4.70 -5.35
C LYS A 164 24.05 -3.55 -6.16
N LYS A 165 23.30 -2.45 -6.34
CA LYS A 165 23.80 -1.24 -7.01
C LYS A 165 24.96 -0.62 -6.24
N ALA A 166 24.83 -0.46 -4.92
CA ALA A 166 25.88 0.07 -4.06
C ALA A 166 27.17 -0.77 -4.14
N LYS A 167 27.06 -2.11 -4.09
CA LYS A 167 28.22 -3.01 -4.26
C LYS A 167 28.85 -2.89 -5.66
N ALA A 168 28.04 -2.76 -6.70
CA ALA A 168 28.54 -2.58 -8.06
C ALA A 168 29.26 -1.23 -8.23
N ASP A 169 28.74 -0.17 -7.63
CA ASP A 169 29.32 1.17 -7.68
C ASP A 169 30.61 1.25 -6.83
N GLN A 170 30.66 0.58 -5.68
CA GLN A 170 31.90 0.39 -4.90
C GLN A 170 32.98 -0.34 -5.71
N LYS A 171 32.64 -1.47 -6.36
CA LYS A 171 33.60 -2.19 -7.23
C LYS A 171 34.10 -1.33 -8.37
N LYS A 172 33.23 -0.51 -8.99
CA LYS A 172 33.64 0.44 -10.04
C LYS A 172 34.53 1.55 -9.51
N ALA A 173 34.25 2.06 -8.31
CA ALA A 173 35.09 3.07 -7.65
C ALA A 173 36.48 2.51 -7.31
N GLU A 174 36.55 1.31 -6.76
CA GLU A 174 37.82 0.61 -6.49
C GLU A 174 38.61 0.32 -7.77
N GLN A 175 37.96 -0.14 -8.84
CA GLN A 175 38.63 -0.36 -10.12
C GLN A 175 39.19 0.93 -10.71
N LYS A 176 38.44 2.04 -10.60
CA LYS A 176 38.93 3.37 -11.00
C LYS A 176 40.11 3.82 -10.13
N ALA A 177 40.07 3.59 -8.82
CA ALA A 177 41.17 3.90 -7.91
C ALA A 177 42.43 3.07 -8.23
N LYS A 178 42.28 1.76 -8.47
CA LYS A 178 43.38 0.87 -8.88
C LYS A 178 43.96 1.27 -10.25
N ALA A 179 43.12 1.67 -11.21
CA ALA A 179 43.57 2.16 -12.50
C ALA A 179 44.31 3.51 -12.40
N ALA A 180 43.84 4.41 -11.52
CA ALA A 180 44.51 5.67 -11.22
C ALA A 180 45.88 5.44 -10.55
N ALA A 181 45.97 4.52 -9.59
CA ALA A 181 47.23 4.16 -8.93
C ALA A 181 48.24 3.55 -9.91
N LYS A 182 47.81 2.64 -10.80
CA LYS A 182 48.68 2.09 -11.86
C LYS A 182 49.17 3.17 -12.83
N ARG A 183 48.32 4.12 -13.20
CA ARG A 183 48.71 5.27 -14.03
C ARG A 183 49.71 6.19 -13.32
N ALA A 184 49.54 6.42 -12.01
CA ALA A 184 50.48 7.20 -11.21
C ALA A 184 51.85 6.50 -11.10
N ALA A 185 51.87 5.19 -10.82
CA ALA A 185 53.09 4.40 -10.74
C ALA A 185 53.83 4.33 -12.10
N ALA A 186 53.11 4.22 -13.22
CA ALA A 186 53.70 4.24 -14.56
C ALA A 186 54.32 5.60 -14.91
N LYS A 187 53.70 6.70 -14.46
CA LYS A 187 54.27 8.06 -14.59
C LYS A 187 55.54 8.20 -13.75
N ALA A 188 55.55 7.71 -12.50
CA ALA A 188 56.73 7.73 -11.64
C ALA A 188 57.92 6.94 -12.23
N LYS A 189 57.68 5.73 -12.76
CA LYS A 189 58.74 4.95 -13.44
C LYS A 189 59.27 5.63 -14.72
N ARG A 190 58.42 6.34 -15.46
CA ARG A 190 58.86 7.13 -16.64
C ARG A 190 59.71 8.34 -16.26
N VAL A 191 59.42 8.99 -15.14
CA VAL A 191 60.22 10.11 -14.63
C VAL A 191 61.58 9.61 -14.14
N ALA A 192 61.62 8.49 -13.40
CA ALA A 192 62.87 7.87 -12.94
C ALA A 192 63.78 7.36 -14.09
N LYS A 193 63.20 6.88 -15.20
CA LYS A 193 63.98 6.46 -16.39
C LYS A 193 64.49 7.65 -17.21
N LYS A 194 63.92 8.85 -17.03
CA LYS A 194 64.36 10.09 -17.69
C LYS A 194 65.45 10.82 -16.91
N SER A 195 65.59 10.54 -15.62
CA SER A 195 66.69 11.05 -14.76
C SER A 195 67.93 10.14 -14.72
N ALA A 196 67.87 8.94 -15.31
CA ALA A 196 68.98 7.97 -15.34
C ALA A 196 69.61 7.78 -16.74
N ALA A 197 69.46 8.73 -17.65
CA ALA A 197 70.16 8.72 -18.94
C ALA A 197 71.45 9.55 -18.85
N PRO A 198 72.67 8.98 -19.08
CA PRO A 198 73.87 9.79 -19.16
C PRO A 198 73.80 10.66 -20.41
N LYS A 199 74.15 11.93 -20.26
CA LYS A 199 74.35 12.87 -21.37
C LYS A 199 75.35 12.26 -22.35
N ARG A 200 74.92 11.99 -23.59
CA ARG A 200 75.85 11.79 -24.71
C ARG A 200 75.46 12.64 -25.92
N LYS A 201 76.50 13.29 -26.43
CA LYS A 201 76.57 14.31 -27.47
C LYS A 201 76.29 13.74 -28.87
N THR A 202 75.86 14.64 -29.76
CA THR A 202 76.14 14.73 -31.22
C THR A 202 75.85 13.52 -32.12
N ALA A 203 75.01 13.70 -33.15
CA ALA A 203 75.43 13.75 -34.56
C ALA A 203 74.28 13.51 -35.56
N ALA A 204 74.24 14.42 -36.55
CA ALA A 204 73.97 14.21 -37.98
C ALA A 204 72.70 13.50 -38.48
N LYS A 205 71.95 14.28 -39.27
CA LYS A 205 71.16 13.88 -40.46
C LYS A 205 71.78 12.69 -41.21
N LYS A 206 70.93 11.74 -41.63
CA LYS A 206 70.97 11.20 -43.00
C LYS A 206 69.56 10.88 -43.49
N ALA A 207 69.17 11.60 -44.54
CA ALA A 207 68.10 11.21 -45.44
C ALA A 207 68.63 10.12 -46.39
N ALA A 208 67.83 9.09 -46.63
CA ALA A 208 67.97 8.22 -47.80
C ALA A 208 66.58 8.08 -48.44
N THR A 209 66.54 8.50 -49.69
CA THR A 209 65.39 8.64 -50.58
C THR A 209 64.96 7.31 -51.22
N ARG A 210 63.64 7.15 -51.34
CA ARG A 210 62.85 6.53 -52.45
C ARG A 210 63.11 5.06 -52.82
N LYS A 211 62.03 4.25 -52.77
CA LYS A 211 61.23 3.87 -53.96
C LYS A 211 59.82 3.39 -53.56
N ALA A 212 58.82 3.93 -54.24
CA ALA A 212 57.38 3.58 -54.19
C ALA A 212 57.10 2.33 -55.11
N PRO A 213 55.86 1.84 -55.34
CA PRO A 213 54.53 2.32 -54.94
C PRO A 213 53.51 1.22 -54.51
N ALA A 214 52.40 1.61 -53.89
CA ALA A 214 51.05 1.13 -54.27
C ALA A 214 49.97 1.80 -53.40
N LYS A 215 49.14 2.61 -54.05
CA LYS A 215 47.88 3.12 -53.51
C LYS A 215 46.94 1.94 -53.20
N LYS A 216 46.42 1.85 -51.97
CA LYS A 216 45.01 1.45 -51.75
C LYS A 216 44.38 2.32 -50.67
N LYS A 217 43.39 3.09 -51.11
CA LYS A 217 42.54 3.98 -50.33
C LYS A 217 41.58 3.17 -49.44
N ALA A 218 41.39 3.69 -48.24
CA ALA A 218 40.14 3.85 -47.49
C ALA A 218 39.09 2.72 -47.50
N ALA A 219 38.89 2.12 -46.32
CA ALA A 219 37.55 1.78 -45.82
C ALA A 219 37.52 1.94 -44.30
N ALA A 220 37.08 3.11 -43.85
CA ALA A 220 36.79 3.40 -42.46
C ALA A 220 35.52 2.64 -42.04
N LYS A 221 35.66 1.75 -41.06
CA LYS A 221 34.55 1.11 -40.35
C LYS A 221 33.86 2.16 -39.48
N LYS A 222 32.64 2.57 -39.85
CA LYS A 222 31.73 3.29 -38.95
C LYS A 222 30.31 2.74 -39.01
N ALA A 223 29.84 2.42 -37.80
CA ALA A 223 28.49 2.68 -37.28
C ALA A 223 27.28 2.07 -38.01
N ALA A 224 26.68 1.08 -37.36
CA ALA A 224 25.25 0.78 -37.50
C ALA A 224 24.44 1.64 -36.51
N PRO A 225 23.44 2.42 -36.96
CA PRO A 225 22.45 3.03 -36.08
C PRO A 225 21.04 2.40 -36.25
N LYS A 226 20.51 1.97 -35.10
CA LYS A 226 19.14 2.13 -34.57
C LYS A 226 17.87 1.94 -35.44
N LYS A 227 16.97 1.12 -34.84
CA LYS A 227 15.49 1.25 -34.71
C LYS A 227 14.61 1.04 -35.96
N ALA A 228 13.71 0.06 -35.89
CA ALA A 228 12.25 0.28 -35.75
C ALA A 228 11.54 -1.04 -35.39
N ALA A 229 10.52 -0.92 -34.55
CA ALA A 229 9.63 -1.98 -34.15
C ALA A 229 8.40 -2.00 -35.06
N THR A 230 7.93 -3.18 -35.47
CA THR A 230 6.54 -3.42 -35.85
C THR A 230 6.00 -4.58 -35.02
N ARG A 231 4.96 -4.28 -34.23
CA ARG A 231 4.14 -5.22 -33.46
C ARG A 231 3.14 -5.90 -34.40
N LYS A 232 2.73 -7.13 -34.03
CA LYS A 232 1.42 -7.84 -34.22
C LYS A 232 1.70 -9.28 -34.69
N ALA A 233 1.14 -10.38 -34.19
CA ALA A 233 0.23 -10.74 -33.11
C ALA A 233 0.29 -12.29 -33.01
N PRO A 234 0.07 -12.94 -31.85
CA PRO A 234 -0.19 -14.38 -31.84
C PRO A 234 -1.67 -14.63 -32.19
N ALA A 235 -1.91 -15.32 -33.30
CA ALA A 235 -3.24 -15.75 -33.71
C ALA A 235 -3.81 -16.77 -32.70
N LYS A 236 -4.86 -16.36 -31.98
CA LYS A 236 -5.83 -17.26 -31.34
C LYS A 236 -6.88 -17.63 -32.38
N LYS A 237 -7.02 -18.92 -32.72
CA LYS A 237 -8.32 -19.57 -33.01
C LYS A 237 -8.18 -21.08 -33.17
N ALA A 238 -8.59 -21.82 -32.14
CA ALA A 238 -9.23 -23.12 -32.29
C ALA A 238 -10.16 -23.29 -31.07
N ALA A 239 -11.36 -22.76 -31.21
CA ALA A 239 -12.46 -23.00 -30.29
C ALA A 239 -12.98 -24.42 -30.55
N ARG A 240 -12.85 -25.34 -29.59
CA ARG A 240 -13.70 -26.52 -29.51
C ARG A 240 -14.69 -26.33 -28.38
N LYS A 241 -15.92 -26.02 -28.79
CA LYS A 241 -17.15 -26.15 -28.01
C LYS A 241 -17.24 -27.59 -27.48
N ARG A 242 -17.43 -27.76 -26.17
CA ARG A 242 -18.23 -28.88 -25.63
C ARG A 242 -19.17 -28.31 -24.56
N ALA A 243 -20.45 -28.55 -24.80
CA ALA A 243 -21.58 -28.10 -24.00
C ALA A 243 -21.63 -28.83 -22.63
N PRO A 244 -22.26 -28.23 -21.60
CA PRO A 244 -22.64 -28.96 -20.40
C PRO A 244 -23.91 -29.79 -20.67
N ALA A 245 -23.81 -31.11 -20.54
CA ALA A 245 -24.97 -31.99 -20.53
C ALA A 245 -25.61 -32.04 -19.13
N LYS A 246 -26.92 -31.81 -19.10
CA LYS A 246 -27.85 -31.93 -17.97
C LYS A 246 -27.88 -33.36 -17.38
N LYS A 247 -27.97 -33.47 -16.06
CA LYS A 247 -28.90 -34.37 -15.29
C LYS A 247 -29.14 -33.69 -13.92
N LYS A 248 -30.28 -33.02 -13.71
CA LYS A 248 -31.58 -33.51 -13.19
C LYS A 248 -31.49 -34.28 -11.86
N THR A 249 -32.05 -33.62 -10.86
CA THR A 249 -32.61 -34.10 -9.60
C THR A 249 -33.68 -35.16 -9.80
N SER A 250 -33.65 -36.18 -8.95
CA SER A 250 -34.81 -36.90 -8.40
C SER A 250 -34.46 -37.26 -6.96
#